data_AF-A0A813EZW3-F1
#
_entry.id   AF-A0A813EZW3-F1
#
_cell.length_a   1.000
_cell.length_b   1.000
_cell.length_c   1.000
_cell.angle_alpha   90.00
_cell.angle_beta   90.00
_cell.angle_gamma   90.00
#
_symmetry.space_group_name_H-M   'P 1'
#
loop_
_entity.id
_entity.type
_entity.pdbx_description
1 polymer ?
#
loop_
_entity_poly.entity_id
_entity_poly.type
_entity_poly.pdbx_seq_one_letter_code
_entity_poly.pdbx_strand_id
1 'polypeptide(L)'
;DGELSQAETEMLSGLSKRFTSQLSDRGAKMKWMWINLKIETKFQELFAPSQFPSAVVFNPHKRLRFSKMDHGEENEHKGDEQGLVKLMDKVLGGDARFTMVPGQKLPSWAAREAPGAKKAEL
;
A
#
# COMPACT_ATOMS: atom_id res chain seq x y z
N ASP A 1 2.10 -7.39 -8.30
CA ASP A 1 0.72 -6.90 -8.57
C ASP A 1 -0.33 -8.00 -8.40
N GLY A 2 0.04 -9.28 -8.52
CA GLY A 2 -0.77 -10.44 -8.15
C GLY A 2 -0.50 -10.94 -6.74
N GLU A 3 -1.00 -12.15 -6.43
CA GLU A 3 -1.03 -12.79 -5.12
C GLU A 3 0.29 -12.70 -4.34
N LEU A 4 0.14 -12.52 -3.02
CA LEU A 4 1.25 -12.43 -2.09
C LEU A 4 1.76 -13.84 -1.72
N SER A 5 3.05 -14.08 -1.91
CA SER A 5 3.70 -15.31 -1.45
C SER A 5 3.81 -15.37 0.07
N GLN A 6 4.08 -16.56 0.62
CA GLN A 6 4.33 -16.72 2.05
C GLN A 6 5.55 -15.92 2.51
N ALA A 7 6.65 -15.94 1.75
CA ALA A 7 7.86 -15.18 2.07
C ALA A 7 7.58 -13.66 2.13
N GLU A 8 6.81 -13.13 1.17
CA GLU A 8 6.41 -11.72 1.20
C GLU A 8 5.45 -11.42 2.36
N THR A 9 4.57 -12.35 2.72
CA THR A 9 3.68 -12.23 3.88
C THR A 9 4.47 -12.13 5.19
N GLU A 10 5.48 -12.99 5.37
CA GLU A 10 6.34 -12.98 6.55
C GLU A 10 7.17 -11.70 6.63
N MET A 11 7.74 -11.26 5.49
CA MET A 11 8.50 -10.01 5.38
C MET A 11 7.63 -8.78 5.72
N LEU A 12 6.45 -8.64 5.11
CA LEU A 12 5.52 -7.54 5.40
C LEU A 12 5.03 -7.58 6.86
N SER A 13 4.80 -8.76 7.42
CA SER A 13 4.40 -8.92 8.82
C SER A 13 5.52 -8.51 9.78
N GLY A 14 6.78 -8.86 9.46
CA GLY A 14 7.96 -8.44 10.19
C GLY A 14 8.13 -6.92 10.20
N LEU A 15 8.05 -6.29 9.01
CA LEU A 15 8.10 -4.84 8.87
C LEU A 15 6.95 -4.15 9.62
N SER A 16 5.72 -4.67 9.50
CA SER A 16 4.56 -4.14 10.22
C SER A 16 4.81 -4.12 11.73
N LYS A 17 5.28 -5.22 12.32
CA LYS A 17 5.59 -5.28 13.75
C LYS A 17 6.70 -4.29 14.14
N ARG A 18 7.79 -4.28 13.38
CA ARG A 18 8.94 -3.37 13.61
C ARG A 18 8.50 -1.92 13.66
N PHE A 19 7.85 -1.43 12.60
CA PHE A 19 7.46 -0.02 12.51
C PHE A 19 6.31 0.34 13.44
N THR A 20 5.40 -0.60 13.75
CA THR A 20 4.36 -0.36 14.76
C THR A 20 4.98 -0.15 16.15
N SER A 21 5.98 -0.97 16.50
CA SER A 21 6.74 -0.80 17.75
C SER A 21 7.54 0.50 17.80
N GLN A 22 8.06 0.99 16.67
CA GLN A 22 8.75 2.29 16.63
C GLN A 22 7.81 3.49 16.76
N LEU A 23 6.55 3.32 16.35
CA LEU A 23 5.55 4.39 16.35
C LEU A 23 4.70 4.43 17.63
N SER A 24 4.71 3.39 18.46
CA SER A 24 3.92 3.30 19.69
C SER A 24 4.13 4.51 20.59
N ASP A 25 5.39 4.94 20.71
CA ASP A 25 5.79 6.03 21.61
C ASP A 25 5.48 7.42 21.03
N ARG A 26 5.14 7.48 19.74
CA ARG A 26 4.83 8.72 19.00
C ARG A 26 3.33 8.96 18.84
N GLY A 27 2.49 8.06 19.35
CA GLY A 27 1.02 8.15 19.25
C GLY A 27 0.45 7.95 17.84
N ALA A 28 1.30 7.61 16.86
CA ALA A 28 0.89 7.38 15.48
C ALA A 28 0.43 5.94 15.28
N LYS A 29 -0.76 5.75 14.68
CA LYS A 29 -1.28 4.43 14.32
C LYS A 29 -1.03 4.17 12.84
N MET A 30 -0.34 3.08 12.53
CA MET A 30 -0.11 2.63 11.17
C MET A 30 -0.77 1.28 10.95
N LYS A 31 -1.36 1.11 9.76
CA LYS A 31 -1.92 -0.16 9.31
C LYS A 31 -1.20 -0.57 8.03
N TRP A 32 -0.93 -1.85 7.92
CA TRP A 32 -0.34 -2.46 6.74
C TRP A 32 -1.43 -3.23 6.02
N MET A 33 -1.42 -3.15 4.70
CA MET A 33 -2.33 -3.89 3.85
C MET A 33 -1.62 -4.26 2.56
N TRP A 34 -2.00 -5.41 2.01
CA TRP A 34 -1.64 -5.80 0.67
C TRP A 34 -2.84 -5.66 -0.25
N ILE A 35 -2.60 -5.29 -1.52
CA ILE A 35 -3.62 -5.11 -2.54
C ILE A 35 -3.21 -5.80 -3.83
N ASN A 36 -4.11 -6.63 -4.38
CA ASN A 36 -3.95 -7.22 -5.71
C ASN A 36 -4.44 -6.23 -6.76
N LEU A 37 -3.53 -5.58 -7.48
CA LEU A 37 -3.90 -4.57 -8.47
C LEU A 37 -4.45 -5.17 -9.78
N LYS A 38 -4.24 -6.47 -10.02
CA LYS A 38 -4.93 -7.17 -11.12
C LYS A 38 -6.44 -7.26 -10.87
N ILE A 39 -6.87 -7.23 -9.61
CA ILE A 39 -8.28 -7.20 -9.21
C ILE A 39 -8.74 -5.76 -8.99
N GLU A 40 -7.95 -4.98 -8.24
CA GLU A 40 -8.30 -3.64 -7.79
C GLU A 40 -7.81 -2.56 -8.77
N THR A 41 -8.24 -2.66 -10.03
CA THR A 41 -7.73 -1.85 -11.15
C THR A 41 -7.88 -0.34 -10.95
N LYS A 42 -8.95 0.12 -10.29
CA LYS A 42 -9.13 1.55 -9.98
C LYS A 42 -8.06 2.09 -9.02
N PHE A 43 -7.52 1.25 -8.14
CA PHE A 43 -6.39 1.63 -7.29
C PHE A 43 -5.08 1.65 -8.10
N GLN A 44 -4.94 0.79 -9.11
CA GLN A 44 -3.84 0.85 -10.07
C GLN A 44 -3.86 2.16 -10.85
N GLU A 45 -5.03 2.60 -11.32
CA GLU A 45 -5.20 3.90 -11.99
C GLU A 45 -4.87 5.07 -11.06
N LEU A 46 -5.36 5.05 -9.81
CA LEU A 46 -5.10 6.12 -8.84
C LEU A 46 -3.61 6.27 -8.54
N PHE A 47 -2.92 5.16 -8.28
CA PHE A 47 -1.54 5.20 -7.84
C PHE A 47 -0.55 5.22 -9.00
N ALA A 48 -0.88 4.64 -10.15
CA ALA A 48 -0.02 4.53 -11.33
C ALA A 48 1.45 4.21 -10.95
N PRO A 49 1.70 3.04 -10.31
CA PRO A 49 3.05 2.64 -9.94
C PRO A 49 3.89 2.39 -11.19
N SER A 50 5.17 2.78 -11.17
CA SER A 50 6.08 2.60 -12.31
C SER A 50 6.59 1.17 -12.46
N GLN A 51 6.57 0.38 -11.38
CA GLN A 51 6.96 -1.02 -11.38
C GLN A 51 6.23 -1.81 -10.28
N PHE A 52 6.42 -3.13 -10.30
CA PHE A 52 5.91 -4.06 -9.30
C PHE A 52 6.99 -5.03 -8.82
N PRO A 53 7.00 -5.43 -7.54
CA PRO A 53 6.14 -4.93 -6.46
C PRO A 53 6.46 -3.47 -6.08
N SER A 54 5.46 -2.78 -5.55
CA SER A 54 5.55 -1.37 -5.14
C SER A 54 4.67 -1.11 -3.92
N ALA A 55 4.84 0.05 -3.29
CA ALA A 55 4.12 0.43 -2.09
C ALA A 55 3.67 1.89 -2.14
N VAL A 56 2.62 2.17 -1.36
CA VAL A 56 2.08 3.50 -1.18
C VAL A 56 1.78 3.70 0.29
N VAL A 57 2.22 4.83 0.85
CA VAL A 57 1.82 5.26 2.19
C VAL A 57 0.63 6.20 2.08
N PHE A 58 -0.48 5.81 2.69
CA PHE A 58 -1.71 6.58 2.71
C PHE A 58 -1.88 7.33 4.04
N ASN A 59 -2.13 8.64 3.97
CA ASN A 59 -2.43 9.46 5.15
C ASN A 59 -3.89 9.98 5.06
N PRO A 60 -4.83 9.38 5.81
CA PRO A 60 -6.25 9.71 5.73
C PRO A 60 -6.68 10.88 6.63
N HIS A 61 -5.77 11.60 7.29
CA HIS A 61 -6.10 12.45 8.44
C HIS A 61 -7.06 13.62 8.12
N LYS A 62 -6.56 14.75 7.60
CA LYS A 62 -7.39 15.93 7.26
C LYS A 62 -7.71 16.04 5.77
N ARG A 63 -6.76 15.62 4.94
CA ARG A 63 -6.89 15.57 3.48
C ARG A 63 -6.29 14.25 3.02
N LEU A 64 -7.04 13.51 2.23
CA LEU A 64 -6.59 12.24 1.68
C LEU A 64 -5.39 12.53 0.78
N ARG A 65 -4.25 11.98 1.17
CA ARG A 65 -2.99 12.13 0.46
C ARG A 65 -2.18 10.86 0.56
N PHE A 66 -1.33 10.62 -0.42
CA PHE A 66 -0.49 9.44 -0.49
C PHE A 66 0.92 9.78 -0.95
N SER A 67 1.89 9.00 -0.50
CA SER A 67 3.26 9.02 -1.02
C SER A 67 3.53 7.68 -1.69
N LYS A 68 3.98 7.70 -2.94
CA LYS A 68 4.37 6.49 -3.64
C LYS A 68 5.78 6.10 -3.25
N MET A 69 6.08 4.82 -3.38
CA MET A 69 7.46 4.36 -3.39
C MET A 69 8.20 5.03 -4.54
N ASP A 70 9.36 5.58 -4.22
CA ASP A 70 10.30 6.10 -5.19
C ASP A 70 11.17 4.94 -5.67
N HIS A 71 11.11 4.69 -6.97
CA HIS A 71 11.80 3.57 -7.61
C HIS A 71 13.19 3.95 -8.11
N GLY A 72 13.62 5.21 -7.91
CA GLY A 72 14.91 5.71 -8.37
C GLY A 72 14.99 5.86 -9.89
N GLU A 73 16.18 6.25 -10.37
CA GLU A 73 16.46 6.27 -11.81
C GLU A 73 16.56 4.82 -12.32
N GLU A 74 16.03 4.56 -13.53
CA GLU A 74 16.02 3.22 -14.14
C GLU A 74 15.35 2.09 -13.32
N ASN A 75 14.47 2.42 -12.36
CA ASN A 75 13.75 1.46 -11.52
C ASN A 75 14.64 0.61 -10.58
N GLU A 76 15.76 1.16 -10.12
CA GLU A 76 16.72 0.49 -9.23
C GLU A 76 16.12 -0.01 -7.89
N HIS A 77 15.17 0.71 -7.30
CA HIS A 77 14.61 0.37 -5.99
C HIS A 77 13.38 -0.51 -6.15
N LYS A 78 13.41 -1.72 -5.63
CA LYS A 78 12.29 -2.67 -5.72
C LYS A 78 11.41 -2.59 -4.49
N GLY A 79 10.15 -3.03 -4.59
CA GLY A 79 9.26 -3.21 -3.44
C GLY A 79 9.62 -4.38 -2.53
N ASP A 80 10.92 -4.56 -2.25
CA ASP A 80 11.45 -5.51 -1.28
C ASP A 80 11.63 -4.87 0.10
N GLU A 81 12.17 -5.63 1.06
CA GLU A 81 12.34 -5.16 2.44
C GLU A 81 13.16 -3.87 2.52
N GLN A 82 14.28 -3.78 1.78
CA GLN A 82 15.15 -2.61 1.82
C GLN A 82 14.44 -1.38 1.25
N GLY A 83 13.74 -1.54 0.13
CA GLY A 83 12.99 -0.46 -0.48
C GLY A 83 11.82 0.03 0.39
N LEU A 84 11.12 -0.89 1.06
CA LEU A 84 10.05 -0.54 2.01
C LEU A 84 10.60 0.19 3.24
N VAL A 85 11.72 -0.25 3.80
CA VAL A 85 12.38 0.46 4.90
C VAL A 85 12.77 1.88 4.50
N LYS A 86 13.37 2.06 3.32
CA LYS A 86 13.71 3.41 2.80
C LYS A 86 12.47 4.31 2.64
N LEU A 87 11.36 3.78 2.12
CA LEU A 87 10.10 4.52 2.01
C LEU A 87 9.60 4.95 3.39
N MET A 88 9.62 4.03 4.36
CA MET A 88 9.17 4.31 5.71
C MET A 88 10.06 5.33 6.42
N ASP A 89 11.39 5.24 6.27
CA ASP A 89 12.33 6.22 6.84
C ASP A 89 12.08 7.62 6.27
N LYS A 90 11.86 7.76 4.95
CA LYS A 90 11.48 9.04 4.33
C LYS A 90 10.17 9.59 4.89
N VAL A 91 9.16 8.73 5.09
CA VAL A 91 7.85 9.13 5.63
C VAL A 91 7.97 9.58 7.08
N LEU A 92 8.68 8.81 7.92
CA LEU A 92 8.83 9.09 9.34
C LEU A 92 9.80 10.24 9.62
N GLY A 93 10.77 10.48 8.72
CA GLY A 93 11.67 11.62 8.74
C GLY A 93 11.03 12.92 8.24
N GLY A 94 9.90 12.85 7.52
CA GLY A 94 9.19 14.02 7.00
C GLY A 94 9.59 14.43 5.58
N ASP A 95 10.45 13.68 4.92
CA ASP A 95 10.95 13.96 3.56
C ASP A 95 10.06 13.41 2.44
N ALA A 96 9.06 12.59 2.80
CA ALA A 96 8.14 12.02 1.83
C ALA A 96 7.26 13.08 1.16
N ARG A 97 7.20 13.04 -0.18
CA ARG A 97 6.34 13.91 -0.97
C ARG A 97 4.95 13.30 -1.10
N PHE A 98 3.97 13.94 -0.45
CA PHE A 98 2.58 13.52 -0.51
C PHE A 98 1.81 14.21 -1.63
N THR A 99 1.10 13.43 -2.44
CA THR A 99 0.15 13.88 -3.46
C THR A 99 -1.28 13.80 -2.92
N MET A 100 -2.12 14.79 -3.22
CA MET A 100 -3.54 14.75 -2.85
C MET A 100 -4.30 13.73 -3.70
N VAL A 101 -5.22 13.00 -3.07
CA VAL A 101 -6.17 12.16 -3.81
C VAL A 101 -7.14 13.04 -4.60
N PRO A 102 -7.29 12.85 -5.93
CA PRO A 102 -8.26 13.57 -6.75
C PRO A 102 -9.67 13.43 -6.18
N GLY A 103 -10.40 14.54 -6.10
CA GLY A 103 -11.78 14.56 -5.56
C GLY A 103 -11.91 14.18 -4.08
N GLN A 104 -10.80 13.98 -3.35
CA GLN A 104 -10.78 13.58 -1.94
C GLN A 104 -11.61 12.32 -1.64
N LYS A 105 -11.67 11.40 -2.59
CA LYS A 105 -12.42 10.15 -2.48
C LYS A 105 -11.57 8.97 -2.94
N LEU A 106 -11.53 7.92 -2.12
CA LEU A 106 -10.88 6.67 -2.51
C LEU A 106 -11.72 5.91 -3.55
N PRO A 107 -11.07 5.16 -4.45
CA PRO A 107 -11.74 4.24 -5.34
C PRO A 107 -12.60 3.23 -4.60
N SER A 108 -13.67 2.79 -5.24
CA SER A 108 -14.43 1.63 -4.81
C SER A 108 -13.60 0.36 -5.04
N TRP A 109 -13.65 -0.57 -4.09
CA TRP A 109 -13.18 -1.94 -4.29
C TRP A 109 -13.89 -2.60 -5.48
N ALA A 110 -13.20 -3.52 -6.15
CA ALA A 110 -13.78 -4.37 -7.16
C ALA A 110 -14.97 -5.17 -6.59
N ALA A 111 -16.01 -5.36 -7.39
CA ALA A 111 -17.12 -6.22 -7.02
C ALA A 111 -16.59 -7.65 -6.89
N ARG A 112 -16.75 -8.24 -5.71
CA ARG A 112 -16.45 -9.65 -5.47
C ARG A 112 -17.77 -10.39 -5.39
N GLU A 113 -17.91 -11.49 -6.09
CA GLU A 113 -18.98 -12.42 -5.77
C GLU A 113 -18.77 -12.89 -4.34
N ALA A 114 -19.79 -12.74 -3.49
CA ALA A 114 -19.70 -13.23 -2.12
C ALA A 114 -19.47 -14.75 -2.18
N PRO A 115 -18.55 -15.32 -1.37
CA PRO A 115 -18.42 -16.76 -1.26
C PRO A 115 -19.70 -17.29 -0.62
N GLY A 116 -20.66 -17.73 -1.45
CA GLY A 116 -21.98 -18.16 -1.00
C GLY A 116 -23.16 -17.81 -1.91
N ALA A 117 -22.97 -17.02 -2.98
CA ALA A 117 -24.01 -16.85 -4.00
C ALA A 117 -24.11 -18.09 -4.90
N LYS A 118 -24.43 -19.25 -4.31
CA LYS A 118 -25.05 -20.32 -5.10
C LYS A 118 -26.33 -19.73 -5.67
N LYS A 119 -26.40 -19.62 -6.99
CA LYS A 119 -27.65 -19.40 -7.71
C LYS A 119 -28.67 -20.38 -7.13
N ALA A 120 -29.72 -19.86 -6.51
CA ALA A 120 -30.94 -20.62 -6.33
C ALA A 120 -31.50 -20.82 -7.74
N GLU A 121 -31.14 -21.92 -8.37
CA GLU A 121 -31.86 -22.42 -9.54
C GLU A 121 -33.09 -23.18 -9.05
N LEU A 122 -34.23 -22.57 -9.37
CA LEU A 122 -35.61 -23.11 -9.52
C LEU A 122 -36.26 -23.79 -8.31
#